data_AF-A0A6A1W692-F1
#
_entry.id   AF-A0A6A1W692-F1
#
_cell.length_a   1.000
_cell.length_b   1.000
_cell.length_c   1.000
_cell.angle_alpha   90.00
_cell.angle_beta   90.00
_cell.angle_gamma   90.00
#
_symmetry.space_group_name_H-M   'P 1'
#
loop_
_entity.id
_entity.type
_entity.pdbx_description
1 polymer ?
#
loop_
_entity_poly.entity_id
_entity_poly.type
_entity_poly.pdbx_seq_one_letter_code
_entity_poly.pdbx_strand_id
1 'polypeptide(L)'
;MNTAYRTHRNRMFQHYSVFNSKEEALEHPYPDMNKEEWTRVCDLFVSEEFQRRSAINKENRAKLKIVHTSESEVFPTRESVVKKMEVLQLQYKSEGKSYTEVEIFAEVLGTKAGYVRGLGHSVRSVGSSSSVSSVDLSRSWRRPDYRLKR
;
A
#
# COMPACT_ATOMS: atom_id res chain seq x y z
N MET A 1 -6.05 -12.75 -2.23
CA MET A 1 -6.42 -11.48 -1.57
C MET A 1 -6.84 -10.50 -2.67
N ASN A 2 -8.11 -10.10 -2.75
CA ASN A 2 -8.71 -9.37 -3.89
C ASN A 2 -8.30 -7.88 -3.94
N THR A 3 -7.01 -7.61 -4.10
CA THR A 3 -6.46 -6.25 -4.34
C THR A 3 -6.99 -5.66 -5.64
N ALA A 4 -7.13 -6.49 -6.69
CA ALA A 4 -7.67 -6.12 -7.99
C ALA A 4 -9.08 -5.51 -7.93
N TYR A 5 -9.96 -6.06 -7.08
CA TYR A 5 -11.34 -5.58 -6.92
C TYR A 5 -11.41 -4.20 -6.27
N ARG A 6 -10.59 -3.96 -5.23
CA ARG A 6 -10.54 -2.65 -4.54
C ARG A 6 -9.96 -1.58 -5.45
N THR A 7 -8.99 -1.93 -6.30
CA THR A 7 -8.45 -1.01 -7.31
C THR A 7 -9.48 -0.70 -8.40
N HIS A 8 -10.31 -1.66 -8.79
CA HIS A 8 -11.30 -1.46 -9.85
C HIS A 8 -12.40 -0.47 -9.46
N ARG A 9 -13.00 -0.60 -8.25
CA ARG A 9 -13.98 0.39 -7.75
C ARG A 9 -13.40 1.80 -7.69
N ASN A 10 -12.16 1.91 -7.19
CA ASN A 10 -11.50 3.21 -7.10
C ASN A 10 -11.27 3.81 -8.48
N ARG A 11 -10.79 3.04 -9.46
CA ARG A 11 -10.60 3.50 -10.85
C ARG A 11 -11.91 4.02 -11.47
N MET A 12 -13.02 3.30 -11.27
CA MET A 12 -14.34 3.74 -11.73
C MET A 12 -14.78 5.04 -11.05
N PHE A 13 -14.56 5.18 -9.74
CA PHE A 13 -14.87 6.40 -9.02
C PHE A 13 -13.99 7.59 -9.47
N GLN A 14 -12.70 7.36 -9.73
CA GLN A 14 -11.81 8.39 -10.29
C GLN A 14 -12.32 8.87 -11.65
N HIS A 15 -12.71 7.94 -12.53
CA HIS A 15 -13.31 8.29 -13.82
C HIS A 15 -14.60 9.11 -13.65
N TYR A 16 -15.51 8.66 -12.79
CA TYR A 16 -16.74 9.40 -12.47
C TYR A 16 -16.45 10.81 -11.93
N SER A 17 -15.44 10.96 -11.07
CA SER A 17 -15.13 12.23 -10.40
C SER A 17 -14.56 13.32 -11.32
N VAL A 18 -14.21 12.98 -12.58
CA VAL A 18 -13.82 13.96 -13.59
C VAL A 18 -15.02 14.80 -14.05
N PHE A 19 -16.23 14.22 -13.99
CA PHE A 19 -17.46 14.86 -14.44
C PHE A 19 -18.12 15.64 -13.29
N ASN A 20 -18.74 16.78 -13.63
CA ASN A 20 -19.38 17.64 -12.64
C ASN A 20 -20.83 17.22 -12.35
N SER A 21 -21.45 16.49 -13.28
CA SER A 21 -22.83 16.03 -13.18
C SER A 21 -22.94 14.53 -13.48
N LYS A 22 -23.99 13.91 -12.92
CA LYS A 22 -24.31 12.50 -13.18
C LYS A 22 -24.67 12.28 -14.66
N GLU A 23 -25.41 13.22 -15.26
CA GLU A 23 -25.87 13.14 -16.64
C GLU A 23 -24.69 13.12 -17.61
N GLU A 24 -23.70 13.99 -17.40
CA GLU A 24 -22.45 14.02 -18.15
C GLU A 24 -21.65 12.71 -17.97
N ALA A 25 -21.60 12.18 -16.74
CA ALA A 25 -20.93 10.91 -16.49
C ALA A 25 -21.60 9.73 -17.22
N LEU A 26 -22.93 9.75 -17.41
CA LEU A 26 -23.66 8.67 -18.10
C LEU A 26 -23.38 8.60 -19.60
N GLU A 27 -23.04 9.74 -20.23
CA GLU A 27 -22.60 9.80 -21.63
C GLU A 27 -21.19 9.26 -21.84
N HIS A 28 -20.42 9.12 -20.76
CA HIS A 28 -19.06 8.57 -20.77
C HIS A 28 -18.96 7.29 -19.91
N PRO A 29 -19.44 6.13 -20.41
CA PRO A 29 -19.24 4.85 -19.74
C PRO A 29 -17.76 4.52 -19.51
N TYR A 30 -17.48 3.89 -18.38
CA TYR A 30 -16.14 3.37 -18.09
C TYR A 30 -15.74 2.28 -19.11
N PRO A 31 -14.47 2.21 -19.55
CA PRO A 31 -14.02 1.23 -20.55
C PRO A 31 -14.39 -0.22 -20.18
N ASP A 32 -14.78 -1.00 -21.18
CA ASP A 32 -15.14 -2.42 -21.07
C ASP A 32 -16.39 -2.72 -20.21
N MET A 33 -17.25 -1.73 -19.94
CA MET A 33 -18.48 -1.93 -19.16
C MET A 33 -19.75 -1.53 -19.92
N ASN A 34 -20.84 -2.27 -19.67
CA ASN A 34 -22.14 -2.02 -20.29
C ASN A 34 -22.77 -0.71 -19.77
N LYS A 35 -23.52 0.00 -20.63
CA LYS A 35 -24.18 1.27 -20.27
C LYS A 35 -25.13 1.12 -19.08
N GLU A 36 -25.90 0.03 -19.02
CA GLU A 36 -26.82 -0.24 -17.90
C GLU A 36 -26.10 -0.49 -16.58
N GLU A 37 -24.97 -1.20 -16.62
CA GLU A 37 -24.14 -1.46 -15.44
C GLU A 37 -23.48 -0.18 -14.95
N TRP A 38 -23.01 0.67 -15.89
CA TRP A 38 -22.47 1.99 -15.56
C TRP A 38 -23.51 2.89 -14.91
N THR A 39 -24.76 2.90 -15.38
CA THR A 39 -25.85 3.67 -14.75
C THR A 39 -26.04 3.27 -13.29
N ARG A 40 -26.06 1.97 -12.99
CA ARG A 40 -26.16 1.46 -11.60
C ARG A 40 -24.96 1.88 -10.74
N VAL A 41 -23.77 1.95 -11.32
CA VAL A 41 -22.55 2.40 -10.63
C VAL A 41 -22.61 3.91 -10.36
N CYS A 42 -23.07 4.71 -11.32
CA CYS A 42 -23.30 6.14 -11.12
C CYS A 42 -24.35 6.41 -10.03
N ASP A 43 -25.46 5.66 -10.02
CA ASP A 43 -26.46 5.73 -8.95
C ASP A 43 -25.86 5.44 -7.57
N LEU A 44 -24.98 4.46 -7.49
CA LEU A 44 -24.28 4.09 -6.27
C LEU A 44 -23.34 5.21 -5.78
N PHE A 45 -22.68 5.94 -6.67
CA PHE A 45 -21.81 7.06 -6.29
C PHE A 45 -22.57 8.30 -5.84
N VAL A 46 -23.78 8.51 -6.37
CA VAL A 46 -24.67 9.59 -5.94
C VAL A 46 -25.37 9.27 -4.60
N SER A 47 -25.53 7.99 -4.27
CA SER A 47 -26.15 7.57 -3.01
C SER A 47 -25.50 8.22 -1.77
N GLU A 48 -26.33 8.75 -0.88
CA GLU A 48 -25.90 9.36 0.39
C GLU A 48 -25.03 8.42 1.24
N GLU A 49 -25.33 7.12 1.22
CA GLU A 49 -24.56 6.13 1.98
C GLU A 49 -23.10 6.10 1.53
N PHE A 50 -22.87 6.13 0.22
CA PHE A 50 -21.54 6.13 -0.36
C PHE A 50 -20.81 7.43 -0.06
N GLN A 51 -21.47 8.58 -0.24
CA GLN A 51 -20.89 9.89 0.04
C GLN A 51 -20.48 10.03 1.50
N ARG A 52 -21.36 9.64 2.44
CA ARG A 52 -21.08 9.63 3.88
C ARG A 52 -19.88 8.74 4.20
N ARG A 53 -19.82 7.54 3.61
CA ARG A 53 -18.70 6.61 3.83
C ARG A 53 -17.39 7.18 3.29
N SER A 54 -17.43 7.80 2.11
CA SER A 54 -16.27 8.41 1.46
C SER A 54 -15.73 9.56 2.31
N ALA A 55 -16.61 10.44 2.81
CA ALA A 55 -16.23 11.54 3.69
C ALA A 55 -15.54 11.06 4.97
N ILE A 56 -16.11 10.07 5.66
CA ILE A 56 -15.51 9.46 6.86
C ILE A 56 -14.15 8.83 6.53
N ASN A 57 -14.04 8.10 5.43
CA ASN A 57 -12.78 7.49 5.02
C ASN A 57 -11.70 8.53 4.68
N LYS A 58 -12.09 9.64 4.05
CA LYS A 58 -11.20 10.77 3.75
C LYS A 58 -10.68 11.42 5.04
N GLU A 59 -11.57 11.66 6.00
CA GLU A 59 -11.20 12.18 7.31
C GLU A 59 -10.28 11.22 8.08
N ASN A 60 -10.61 9.91 8.09
CA ASN A 60 -9.78 8.89 8.71
C ASN A 60 -8.40 8.79 8.05
N ARG A 61 -8.31 8.96 6.73
CA ARG A 61 -7.04 9.03 6.00
C ARG A 61 -6.23 10.27 6.36
N ALA A 62 -6.87 11.43 6.52
CA ALA A 62 -6.20 12.66 6.95
C ALA A 62 -5.69 12.57 8.39
N LYS A 63 -6.43 11.89 9.29
CA LYS A 63 -6.03 11.64 10.68
C LYS A 63 -4.94 10.57 10.82
N LEU A 64 -4.74 9.75 9.80
CA LEU A 64 -3.71 8.73 9.82
C LEU A 64 -2.34 9.42 9.76
N LYS A 65 -1.70 9.56 10.92
CA LYS A 65 -0.26 9.88 10.98
C LYS A 65 0.46 8.74 10.27
N ILE A 66 0.91 9.01 9.04
CA ILE A 66 1.95 8.19 8.42
C ILE A 66 3.18 8.46 9.28
N VAL A 67 3.40 7.61 10.30
CA VAL A 67 4.72 7.53 10.91
C VAL A 67 5.59 7.04 9.77
N HIS A 68 6.32 7.96 9.15
CA HIS A 68 7.36 7.56 8.24
C HIS A 68 8.25 6.64 9.07
N THR A 69 8.40 5.40 8.63
CA THR A 69 9.33 4.43 9.24
C THR A 69 10.78 4.89 9.09
N SER A 70 11.01 6.10 8.59
CA SER A 70 12.26 6.84 8.62
C SER A 70 12.60 7.44 9.99
N GLU A 71 11.65 7.48 10.96
CA GLU A 71 11.95 7.93 12.33
C GLU A 71 12.61 6.84 13.20
N SER A 72 12.58 5.57 12.78
CA SER A 72 13.73 4.71 13.10
C SER A 72 14.81 5.09 12.11
N GLU A 73 15.83 5.81 12.58
CA GLU A 73 17.06 6.18 11.88
C GLU A 73 17.12 5.65 10.46
N VAL A 74 16.82 6.53 9.50
CA VAL A 74 16.89 6.29 8.06
C VAL A 74 17.95 5.23 7.78
N PHE A 75 17.54 4.05 7.30
CA PHE A 75 18.49 3.00 6.92
C PHE A 75 19.58 3.68 6.08
N PRO A 76 20.83 3.72 6.57
CA PRO A 76 21.86 4.48 5.91
C PRO A 76 21.97 3.96 4.49
N THR A 77 21.91 4.86 3.51
CA THR A 77 22.07 4.48 2.09
C THR A 77 23.32 3.63 1.97
N ARG A 78 23.29 2.58 1.14
CA ARG A 78 24.43 1.66 0.94
C ARG A 78 25.77 2.41 0.81
N GLU A 79 25.78 3.51 0.07
CA GLU A 79 26.97 4.36 -0.12
C GLU A 79 27.49 4.99 1.18
N SER A 80 26.59 5.45 2.05
CA SER A 80 26.97 6.04 3.34
C SER A 80 27.53 5.00 4.32
N VAL A 81 27.02 3.75 4.25
CA VAL A 81 27.54 2.62 5.02
C VAL A 81 28.94 2.25 4.54
N VAL A 82 29.11 2.10 3.22
CA VAL A 82 30.40 1.74 2.62
C VAL A 82 31.47 2.79 2.91
N LYS A 83 31.14 4.09 2.78
CA LYS A 83 32.07 5.17 3.15
C LYS A 83 32.51 5.11 4.61
N LYS A 84 31.58 4.83 5.53
CA LYS A 84 31.92 4.66 6.96
C LYS A 84 32.85 3.46 7.19
N MET A 85 32.61 2.35 6.49
CA MET A 85 33.49 1.17 6.54
C MET A 85 34.90 1.49 6.03
N GLU A 86 35.03 2.19 4.90
CA GLU A 86 36.33 2.58 4.33
C GLU A 86 37.12 3.52 5.26
N VAL A 87 36.45 4.50 5.89
CA VAL A 87 37.07 5.42 6.83
C VAL A 87 37.60 4.69 8.07
N LEU A 88 36.79 3.80 8.65
CA LEU A 88 37.22 2.98 9.79
C LEU A 88 38.39 2.07 9.40
N GLN A 89 38.35 1.48 8.21
CA GLN A 89 39.46 0.67 7.71
C GLN A 89 40.78 1.44 7.66
N LEU A 90 40.74 2.71 7.23
CA LEU A 90 41.93 3.57 7.17
C LEU A 90 42.45 3.93 8.56
N GLN A 91 41.56 4.26 9.49
CA GLN A 91 41.92 4.57 10.88
C GLN A 91 42.63 3.41 11.56
N TYR A 92 42.05 2.21 11.51
CA TYR A 92 42.65 1.04 12.14
C TYR A 92 44.00 0.64 11.52
N LYS A 93 44.18 0.83 10.20
CA LYS A 93 45.49 0.63 9.53
C LYS A 93 46.55 1.58 10.09
N SER A 94 46.18 2.82 10.41
CA SER A 94 47.09 3.79 11.03
C SER A 94 47.42 3.48 12.50
N GLU A 95 46.52 2.79 13.21
CA GLU A 95 46.70 2.39 14.61
C GLU A 95 47.48 1.06 14.79
N GLY A 96 47.84 0.39 13.69
CA GLY A 96 48.59 -0.87 13.73
C GLY A 96 47.79 -2.06 14.28
N LYS A 97 46.47 -1.95 14.37
CA LYS A 97 45.57 -3.00 14.85
C LYS A 97 45.11 -3.87 13.68
N SER A 98 45.22 -5.20 13.82
CA SER A 98 44.62 -6.14 12.87
C SER A 98 43.13 -6.31 13.20
N TYR A 99 42.26 -5.99 12.24
CA TYR A 99 40.82 -6.18 12.35
C TYR A 99 40.33 -7.11 11.24
N THR A 100 39.22 -7.78 11.49
CA THR A 100 38.50 -8.60 10.50
C THR A 100 37.35 -7.80 9.88
N GLU A 101 36.94 -8.16 8.66
CA GLU A 101 35.82 -7.50 7.97
C GLU A 101 34.52 -7.55 8.78
N VAL A 102 34.34 -8.62 9.57
CA VAL A 102 33.17 -8.84 10.43
C VAL A 102 33.12 -7.83 11.57
N GLU A 103 34.25 -7.48 12.18
CA GLU A 103 34.31 -6.49 13.26
C GLU A 103 33.95 -5.09 12.77
N ILE A 104 34.43 -4.71 11.58
CA ILE A 104 34.03 -3.43 10.96
C ILE A 104 32.54 -3.41 10.66
N PHE A 105 32.02 -4.52 10.13
CA PHE A 105 30.62 -4.62 9.79
C PHE A 105 29.73 -4.50 11.03
N ALA A 106 30.13 -5.16 12.12
CA ALA A 106 29.48 -5.08 13.42
C ALA A 106 29.52 -3.66 14.00
N GLU A 107 30.64 -2.94 13.87
CA GLU A 107 30.78 -1.57 14.36
C GLU A 107 29.92 -0.58 13.59
N VAL A 108 29.85 -0.71 12.25
CA VAL A 108 29.10 0.23 11.40
C VAL A 108 27.60 -0.01 11.41
N LEU A 109 27.18 -1.28 11.41
CA LEU A 109 25.76 -1.66 11.27
C LEU A 109 25.13 -2.15 12.57
N GLY A 110 25.93 -2.38 13.60
CA GLY A 110 25.52 -2.98 14.85
C GLY A 110 25.32 -4.50 14.74
N THR A 111 25.50 -5.19 15.86
CA THR A 111 25.11 -6.60 15.97
C THR A 111 23.70 -6.70 16.54
N LYS A 112 22.76 -7.29 15.80
CA LYS A 112 21.42 -7.61 16.29
C LYS A 112 21.22 -9.11 16.37
N ALA A 113 20.99 -9.62 17.58
CA ALA A 113 20.55 -11.00 17.77
C ALA A 113 19.04 -11.11 17.52
N GLY A 114 18.63 -12.13 16.76
CA GLY A 114 17.21 -12.46 16.50
C GLY A 114 16.73 -12.18 15.08
N TYR A 115 15.50 -12.62 14.79
CA TYR A 115 14.88 -12.52 13.47
C TYR A 115 14.46 -11.09 13.14
N VAL A 116 14.95 -10.54 12.03
CA VAL A 116 14.49 -9.25 11.52
C VAL A 116 13.15 -9.43 10.80
N ARG A 117 12.07 -9.07 11.48
CA ARG A 117 10.71 -9.09 10.91
C ARG A 117 10.67 -8.25 9.62
N GLY A 118 10.38 -8.91 8.50
CA GLY A 118 10.18 -8.25 7.19
C GLY A 118 11.29 -8.44 6.17
N LEU A 119 12.36 -9.17 6.49
CA LEU A 119 13.49 -9.44 5.58
C LEU A 119 13.61 -10.90 5.10
N GLY A 120 12.69 -11.79 5.51
CA GLY A 120 12.63 -13.16 5.02
C GLY A 120 11.91 -13.27 3.68
N HIS A 121 12.47 -14.02 2.73
CA HIS A 121 11.82 -14.43 1.47
C HIS A 121 10.75 -15.53 1.68
N SER A 122 10.01 -15.52 2.80
CA SER A 122 8.96 -16.51 3.03
C SER A 122 7.76 -16.17 2.16
N VAL A 123 7.50 -16.98 1.14
CA VAL A 123 6.24 -16.97 0.38
C VAL A 123 5.12 -17.23 1.39
N ARG A 124 4.29 -16.21 1.66
CA ARG A 124 3.02 -16.44 2.36
C ARG A 124 2.20 -17.39 1.51
N SER A 125 1.83 -18.55 2.05
CA SER A 125 0.90 -19.46 1.39
C SER A 125 -0.37 -18.69 1.02
N VAL A 126 -0.61 -18.56 -0.28
CA VAL A 126 -1.81 -17.92 -0.79
C VAL A 126 -2.92 -18.96 -0.64
N GLY A 127 -3.80 -18.76 0.35
CA GLY A 127 -4.98 -19.62 0.50
C GLY A 127 -5.73 -19.72 -0.82
N SER A 128 -6.10 -20.95 -1.20
CA SER A 128 -6.76 -21.30 -2.46
C SER A 128 -7.90 -20.32 -2.76
N SER A 129 -7.75 -19.53 -3.81
CA SER A 129 -8.78 -18.59 -4.27
C SER A 129 -9.72 -19.35 -5.20
N SER A 130 -10.97 -19.50 -4.79
CA SER A 130 -12.04 -19.87 -5.71
C SER A 130 -12.25 -18.71 -6.70
N SER A 131 -12.06 -19.01 -7.99
CA SER A 131 -12.36 -18.11 -9.09
C SER A 131 -13.86 -17.86 -9.14
N VAL A 132 -14.32 -16.74 -8.60
CA VAL A 132 -15.70 -16.29 -8.82
C VAL A 132 -15.75 -15.55 -10.16
N SER A 133 -16.46 -16.15 -11.11
CA SER A 133 -16.70 -15.59 -12.44
C SER A 133 -17.42 -14.25 -12.34
N SER A 134 -17.17 -13.39 -13.33
CA SER A 134 -17.53 -11.97 -13.47
C SER A 134 -19.02 -11.62 -13.42
N VAL A 135 -19.92 -12.55 -13.06
CA VAL A 135 -21.33 -12.46 -13.42
C VAL A 135 -22.23 -11.84 -12.33
N ASP A 136 -21.68 -11.43 -11.18
CA ASP A 136 -22.52 -10.80 -10.13
C ASP A 136 -21.83 -9.64 -9.39
N LEU A 137 -21.36 -8.66 -10.17
CA LEU A 137 -20.86 -7.39 -9.65
C LEU A 137 -21.95 -6.65 -8.86
N SER A 138 -23.19 -6.66 -9.34
CA SER A 138 -24.33 -5.95 -8.74
C SER A 138 -24.63 -6.36 -7.29
N ARG A 139 -24.49 -7.65 -6.93
CA ARG A 139 -24.78 -8.15 -5.57
C ARG A 139 -23.61 -7.98 -4.59
N SER A 140 -22.38 -7.90 -5.09
CA SER A 140 -21.18 -7.67 -4.28
C SER A 140 -21.09 -6.23 -3.75
N TRP A 141 -21.53 -5.24 -4.52
CA TRP A 141 -21.47 -3.82 -4.11
C TRP A 141 -22.46 -3.46 -2.98
N ARG A 142 -23.54 -4.24 -2.83
CA ARG A 142 -24.52 -4.18 -1.72
C ARG A 142 -24.12 -5.03 -0.51
N ARG A 143 -22.91 -5.56 -0.44
CA ARG A 143 -22.45 -6.23 0.79
C ARG A 143 -22.01 -5.15 1.79
N PRO A 144 -22.60 -5.09 3.00
CA PRO A 144 -22.04 -4.29 4.07
C PRO A 144 -20.61 -4.79 4.31
N ASP A 145 -19.62 -3.92 4.13
CA ASP A 145 -18.26 -4.19 4.59
C ASP A 145 -18.35 -4.39 6.11
N TYR A 146 -18.16 -5.62 6.56
CA TYR A 146 -18.21 -6.09 7.95
C TYR A 146 -17.14 -5.43 8.87
N ARG A 147 -16.48 -4.37 8.40
CA ARG A 147 -15.58 -3.49 9.15
C ARG A 147 -16.31 -2.38 9.91
N LEU A 148 -17.62 -2.51 10.12
CA LEU A 148 -18.35 -1.79 11.18
C LEU A 148 -18.44 -2.69 12.41
N LYS A 149 -17.33 -2.86 13.12
CA LYS A 149 -17.39 -3.15 14.56
C LYS A 149 -16.76 -1.97 15.27
N ARG A 150 -17.52 -1.50 16.27
CA ARG A 150 -17.28 -0.33 17.12
C ARG A 150 -15.84 -0.20 17.58
#